data_AF-A0A2E8XDD6-F1
#
_entry.id   AF-A0A2E8XDD6-F1
#
_cell.length_a   1.000
_cell.length_b   1.000
_cell.length_c   1.000
_cell.angle_alpha   90.00
_cell.angle_beta   90.00
_cell.angle_gamma   90.00
#
_symmetry.space_group_name_H-M   'P 1'
#
loop_
_entity.id
_entity.type
_entity.pdbx_description
1 polymer ?
#
loop_
_entity_poly.entity_id
_entity_poly.type
_entity_poly.pdbx_seq_one_letter_code
_entity_poly.pdbx_strand_id
1 'polypeptide(L)' 'AKQRQEDLNKIRDIFQAFPMIPALKAATAMYGEDSEWVRVRPPLTQLTDQQNSILSSELSSANFKMPGL' A
#
# COMPACT_ATOMS: atom_id res chain seq x y z
N ALA A 1 -11.62 20.19 8.26
CA ALA A 1 -11.19 19.03 9.08
C ALA A 1 -11.78 17.71 8.56
N LYS A 2 -13.12 17.62 8.40
CA LYS A 2 -13.82 16.41 7.95
C LYS A 2 -13.31 15.81 6.63
N GLN A 3 -13.17 16.63 5.57
CA GLN A 3 -12.67 16.16 4.27
C GLN A 3 -11.29 15.47 4.35
N ARG A 4 -10.35 16.06 5.10
CA ARG A 4 -9.02 15.46 5.31
C ARG A 4 -9.10 14.11 6.02
N GLN A 5 -10.02 13.97 6.98
CA GLN A 5 -10.25 12.70 7.66
C GLN A 5 -10.87 11.67 6.73
N GLU A 6 -11.82 12.08 5.88
CA GLU A 6 -12.45 11.21 4.88
C GLU A 6 -11.43 10.68 3.87
N ASP A 7 -10.50 11.53 3.42
CA ASP A 7 -9.45 11.12 2.49
C ASP A 7 -8.44 10.16 3.16
N LEU A 8 -8.08 10.39 4.42
CA LEU A 8 -7.28 9.44 5.21
C LEU A 8 -7.98 8.10 5.41
N ASN A 9 -9.30 8.12 5.60
CA ASN A 9 -10.09 6.90 5.75
C ASN A 9 -10.11 6.10 4.44
N LYS A 10 -10.31 6.74 3.29
CA LYS A 10 -10.23 6.06 1.97
C LYS A 10 -8.91 5.32 1.79
N ILE A 11 -7.78 5.99 2.09
CA ILE A 11 -6.46 5.35 1.99
C ILE A 11 -6.34 4.18 2.97
N ARG A 12 -6.83 4.34 4.20
CA ARG A 12 -6.84 3.25 5.18
C ARG A 12 -7.67 2.06 4.69
N ASP A 13 -8.84 2.31 4.12
CA ASP A 13 -9.74 1.27 3.62
C ASP A 13 -9.08 0.48 2.48
N ILE A 14 -8.34 1.15 1.57
CA ILE A 14 -7.54 0.49 0.52
C ILE A 14 -6.53 -0.48 1.14
N PHE A 15 -5.73 -0.03 2.13
CA PHE A 15 -4.73 -0.92 2.76
C PHE A 15 -5.38 -2.06 3.54
N GLN A 16 -6.52 -1.82 4.19
CA GLN A 16 -7.24 -2.82 5.00
C GLN A 16 -7.88 -3.94 4.17
N ALA A 17 -8.02 -3.77 2.86
CA ALA A 17 -8.46 -4.83 1.95
C ALA A 17 -7.42 -5.96 1.77
N PHE A 18 -6.19 -5.76 2.28
CA PHE A 18 -5.07 -6.69 2.15
C PHE A 18 -4.46 -7.01 3.52
N PRO A 19 -3.59 -8.03 3.64
CA PRO A 19 -2.72 -8.18 4.79
C PRO A 19 -1.91 -6.89 5.02
N MET A 20 -2.20 -6.18 6.11
CA MET A 20 -1.72 -4.80 6.34
C MET A 20 -0.20 -4.63 6.20
N ILE A 21 0.60 -5.49 6.86
CA ILE A 21 2.06 -5.37 6.81
C ILE A 21 2.61 -5.63 5.40
N PRO A 22 2.26 -6.74 4.72
CA PRO A 22 2.61 -6.94 3.31
C PRO A 22 2.20 -5.77 2.39
N ALA A 23 1.00 -5.22 2.55
CA ALA A 23 0.51 -4.13 1.70
C ALA A 23 1.27 -2.81 1.91
N LEU A 24 1.54 -2.44 3.16
CA LEU A 24 2.34 -1.26 3.46
C LEU A 24 3.75 -1.38 2.87
N LYS A 25 4.37 -2.55 3.03
CA LYS A 25 5.71 -2.84 2.51
C LYS A 25 5.76 -2.89 0.98
N ALA A 26 4.72 -3.43 0.34
CA ALA A 26 4.57 -3.39 -1.11
C ALA A 26 4.44 -1.95 -1.62
N ALA A 27 3.64 -1.10 -0.97
CA ALA A 27 3.57 0.32 -1.31
C ALA A 27 4.92 1.02 -1.13
N THR A 28 5.66 0.76 -0.05
CA THR A 28 7.02 1.33 0.09
C THR A 28 7.93 0.90 -1.06
N ALA A 29 7.89 -0.36 -1.48
CA ALA A 29 8.66 -0.83 -2.63
C ALA A 29 8.26 -0.13 -3.95
N MET A 30 6.95 0.03 -4.19
CA MET A 30 6.41 0.66 -5.40
C MET A 30 6.75 2.15 -5.51
N TYR A 31 6.65 2.89 -4.40
CA TYR A 31 6.81 4.34 -4.38
C TYR A 31 8.24 4.80 -4.06
N GLY A 32 9.06 3.96 -3.43
CA GLY A 32 10.47 4.22 -3.14
C GLY A 32 11.44 3.55 -4.12
N GLU A 33 10.95 2.87 -5.16
CA GLU A 33 11.75 2.17 -6.17
C GLU A 33 12.75 1.14 -5.59
N ASP A 34 12.49 0.65 -4.37
CA ASP A 34 13.33 -0.33 -3.67
C ASP A 34 12.56 -1.64 -3.46
N SER A 35 12.81 -2.59 -4.37
CA SER A 35 12.14 -3.89 -4.37
C SER A 35 12.41 -4.73 -3.11
N GLU A 36 13.50 -4.49 -2.37
CA GLU A 36 13.77 -5.28 -1.16
C GLU A 36 12.73 -5.06 -0.05
N TRP A 37 11.98 -3.95 -0.13
CA TRP A 37 10.89 -3.68 0.79
C TRP A 37 9.77 -4.71 0.70
N VAL A 38 9.56 -5.46 -0.39
CA VAL A 38 8.48 -6.48 -0.41
C VAL A 38 8.74 -7.64 0.56
N ARG A 39 9.99 -7.83 1.00
CA ARG A 39 10.40 -8.94 1.88
C ARG A 39 9.74 -8.84 3.26
N VAL A 40 8.88 -9.79 3.59
CA VAL A 40 8.29 -9.97 4.94
C VAL A 40 8.89 -11.20 5.65
N ARG A 41 8.83 -11.21 6.99
CA ARG A 41 9.26 -12.36 7.78
C ARG A 41 8.08 -13.30 8.04
N PRO A 42 8.29 -14.64 8.09
CA PRO A 42 7.27 -15.58 8.53
C PRO A 42 6.66 -15.21 9.90
N PRO A 43 5.36 -15.45 10.12
CA PRO A 43 4.42 -16.19 9.26
C PRO A 43 3.79 -15.36 8.13
N LEU A 44 4.18 -14.10 7.94
CA LEU A 44 3.64 -13.25 6.88
C LEU A 44 4.16 -13.69 5.52
N THR A 45 3.29 -13.63 4.51
CA THR A 45 3.63 -13.87 3.11
C THR A 45 3.55 -12.56 2.32
N GLN A 46 4.31 -12.48 1.25
CA GLN A 46 4.21 -11.35 0.32
C GLN A 46 2.83 -11.33 -0.35
N LEU A 47 2.43 -10.17 -0.86
CA LEU A 47 1.25 -10.07 -1.71
C LEU A 47 1.50 -10.82 -3.03
N THR A 48 0.44 -11.43 -3.58
CA THR A 48 0.49 -12.01 -4.93
C THR A 48 0.60 -10.92 -5.98
N ASP A 49 1.02 -11.27 -7.20
CA ASP A 49 1.09 -10.31 -8.32
C ASP A 49 -0.27 -9.65 -8.60
N GLN A 50 -1.36 -10.43 -8.50
CA GLN A 50 -2.71 -9.90 -8.62
C GLN A 50 -3.02 -8.88 -7.53
N GLN A 51 -2.68 -9.17 -6.27
CA GLN A 51 -2.89 -8.24 -5.16
C GLN A 51 -2.04 -6.97 -5.32
N ASN A 52 -0.79 -7.09 -5.77
CA ASN A 52 0.06 -5.95 -6.07
C ASN A 52 -0.53 -5.06 -7.18
N SER A 53 -1.04 -5.67 -8.25
CA SER A 53 -1.69 -4.93 -9.34
C SER A 53 -2.94 -4.19 -8.87
N ILE A 54 -3.78 -4.82 -8.03
CA ILE A 54 -4.98 -4.17 -7.48
C ILE A 54 -4.57 -3.03 -6.55
N LEU A 55 -3.65 -3.27 -5.61
CA LEU A 55 -3.16 -2.26 -4.67
C LEU A 55 -2.60 -1.04 -5.41
N SER A 56 -1.75 -1.26 -6.43
CA SER A 56 -1.19 -0.18 -7.24
C SER A 56 -2.27 0.63 -7.96
N SER A 57 -3.29 -0.04 -8.50
CA SER A 57 -4.40 0.61 -9.21
C SER A 57 -5.25 1.46 -8.26
N GLU A 58 -5.60 0.93 -7.09
CA GLU A 58 -6.41 1.62 -6.07
C GLU A 58 -5.66 2.84 -5.52
N LEU A 59 -4.38 2.69 -5.17
CA LEU A 59 -3.56 3.80 -4.68
C LEU A 59 -3.35 4.90 -5.73
N SER A 60 -3.16 4.51 -7.00
CA SER A 60 -3.07 5.46 -8.11
C SER A 60 -4.37 6.23 -8.31
N SER A 61 -5.51 5.54 -8.25
CA SER A 61 -6.86 6.14 -8.36
C SER A 61 -7.17 7.08 -7.20
N ALA A 62 -6.66 6.78 -6.01
CA ALA A 62 -6.76 7.63 -4.83
C ALA A 62 -5.72 8.79 -4.81
N ASN A 63 -4.91 8.92 -5.87
CA ASN A 63 -3.82 9.89 -5.99
C ASN A 63 -2.85 9.84 -4.78
N PHE A 64 -2.62 8.64 -4.24
CA PHE A 64 -1.72 8.43 -3.12
C PHE A 64 -0.27 8.69 -3.53
N LYS A 65 0.49 9.29 -2.61
CA LYS A 65 1.90 9.64 -2.76
C LYS A 65 2.64 9.39 -1.45
N MET A 66 3.91 9.01 -1.54
CA MET A 66 4.84 8.94 -0.40
C MET A 66 6.02 9.90 -0.64
N PRO A 67 5.81 11.23 -0.52
CA PRO A 67 6.91 12.18 -0.70
C PRO A 67 7.98 11.98 0.38
N GLY A 68 9.25 11.93 -0.02
CA GLY A 68 10.39 11.83 0.91
C GLY A 68 10.83 10.41 1.26
N LEU A 69 10.35 9.41 0.52
CA LEU A 69 11.05 8.12 0.39
C LEU A 69 12.18 8.21 -0.64
#